data_AF-A0A920EL26-F1
#
_entry.id   AF-A0A920EL26-F1
#
_cell.length_a   1.000
_cell.length_b   1.000
_cell.length_c   1.000
_cell.angle_alpha   90.00
_cell.angle_beta   90.00
_cell.angle_gamma   90.00
#
_symmetry.space_group_name_H-M   'P 1'
#
loop_
_entity.id
_entity.type
_entity.pdbx_description
1 polymer ?
#
loop_
_entity_poly.entity_id
_entity_poly.type
_entity_poly.pdbx_seq_one_letter_code
_entity_poly.pdbx_strand_id
1 'polypeptide(L)' 'MLESEHNSFEEVVLKNYPELIQTKYWLSSFGKVRMSGTGSTLYIEFDSYESAIEANKEIGNRYRSKMVSSLESYDIFS' A
#
# COMPACT_ATOMS: atom_id res chain seq x y z
N MET A 1 7.25 -20.62 3.09
CA MET A 1 6.52 -19.89 2.04
C MET A 1 7.51 -18.94 1.40
N LEU A 2 7.44 -18.74 0.07
CA LEU A 2 8.32 -17.80 -0.60
C LEU A 2 7.97 -16.38 -0.14
N GLU A 3 8.91 -15.70 0.53
CA GLU A 3 8.87 -14.27 0.80
C GLU A 3 9.01 -13.52 -0.53
N SER A 4 8.00 -13.55 -1.40
CA SER A 4 7.97 -12.62 -2.52
C SER A 4 7.32 -11.33 -2.06
N GLU A 5 8.12 -10.54 -1.38
CA GLU A 5 7.93 -9.12 -1.13
C GLU A 5 7.86 -8.26 -2.41
N HIS A 6 8.13 -8.88 -3.56
CA HIS A 6 8.29 -8.24 -4.86
C HIS A 6 7.07 -8.46 -5.75
N ASN A 7 6.58 -7.37 -6.34
CA ASN A 7 5.55 -7.37 -7.36
C ASN A 7 6.18 -7.13 -8.75
N SER A 8 6.20 -8.15 -9.60
CA SER A 8 6.82 -8.07 -10.94
C SER A 8 6.12 -7.09 -11.90
N PHE A 9 4.87 -6.70 -11.64
CA PHE A 9 4.17 -5.69 -12.45
C PHE A 9 4.54 -4.26 -12.06
N GLU A 10 5.16 -4.05 -10.89
CA GLU A 10 5.38 -2.71 -10.35
C GLU A 10 6.26 -1.86 -11.25
N GLU A 11 7.35 -2.41 -11.79
CA GLU A 11 8.25 -1.68 -12.68
C GLU A 11 7.55 -1.22 -13.96
N VAL A 12 6.82 -2.13 -14.62
CA VAL A 12 6.12 -1.81 -15.87
C VAL A 12 4.98 -0.82 -15.64
N VAL A 13 4.23 -0.94 -14.54
CA VAL A 13 3.16 0.01 -14.20
C VAL A 13 3.74 1.39 -13.91
N LEU A 14 4.75 1.49 -13.04
CA LEU A 14 5.37 2.78 -12.71
C LEU A 14 5.98 3.47 -13.95
N LYS A 15 6.58 2.70 -14.86
CA LYS A 15 7.11 3.23 -16.12
C LYS A 15 6.03 3.84 -17.02
N ASN A 16 4.85 3.24 -17.08
CA ASN A 16 3.77 3.68 -17.97
C ASN A 16 2.85 4.74 -17.33
N TYR A 17 2.84 4.86 -16.00
CA TYR A 17 1.99 5.80 -15.25
C TYR A 17 2.82 6.66 -14.30
N PRO A 18 3.43 7.76 -14.79
CA PRO A 18 4.31 8.65 -14.00
C PRO A 18 3.63 9.25 -12.76
N GLU A 19 2.31 9.42 -12.79
CA GLU A 19 1.52 9.86 -11.64
C GLU A 19 1.67 8.88 -10.46
N LEU A 20 1.75 7.57 -10.72
CA LEU A 20 1.98 6.57 -9.68
C LEU A 20 3.39 6.63 -9.11
N ILE A 21 4.40 7.02 -9.90
CA ILE A 21 5.75 7.28 -9.37
C ILE A 21 5.71 8.46 -8.40
N GLN A 22 5.02 9.55 -8.76
CA GLN A 22 4.91 10.73 -7.89
C GLN A 22 4.15 10.41 -6.60
N THR A 23 3.06 9.65 -6.71
CA THR A 23 2.31 9.17 -5.54
C THR A 23 3.17 8.26 -4.68
N LYS A 24 3.88 7.30 -5.27
CA LYS A 24 4.81 6.40 -4.55
C LYS A 24 5.92 7.18 -3.86
N TYR A 25 6.50 8.17 -4.51
CA TYR A 25 7.53 9.03 -3.92
C TYR A 25 6.99 9.80 -2.71
N TRP A 26 5.81 10.42 -2.83
CA TRP A 26 5.20 11.13 -1.70
C TRP A 26 4.85 10.17 -0.55
N LEU A 27 4.29 9.00 -0.85
CA LEU A 27 3.94 7.99 0.16
C LEU A 27 5.18 7.42 0.87
N SER A 28 6.37 7.48 0.24
CA SER A 28 7.60 6.93 0.83
C SER A 28 8.06 7.64 2.11
N SER A 29 7.56 8.84 2.40
CA SER A 29 7.80 9.51 3.69
C SER A 29 7.09 8.84 4.87
N PHE A 30 6.11 7.97 4.62
CA PHE A 30 5.33 7.29 5.66
C PHE A 30 5.73 5.82 5.85
N GLY A 31 6.54 5.24 4.95
CA GLY A 31 6.99 3.87 5.04
C GLY A 31 7.35 3.25 3.69
N LYS A 32 7.63 1.94 3.69
CA LYS A 32 7.93 1.19 2.45
C LYS A 32 6.65 1.03 1.63
N VAL A 33 6.61 1.67 0.47
CA VAL A 33 5.45 1.64 -0.44
C VAL A 33 5.56 0.49 -1.43
N ARG A 34 4.49 -0.31 -1.53
CA ARG A 34 4.36 -1.42 -2.48
C ARG A 34 3.08 -1.28 -3.30
N MET A 35 3.04 -1.94 -4.46
CA MET A 35 1.83 -2.04 -5.30
C MET A 35 1.11 -3.37 -5.10
N SER A 36 -0.22 -3.33 -4.99
CA SER A 36 -1.06 -4.54 -4.95
C SER A 36 -1.50 -4.97 -6.35
N GLY A 37 -1.42 -6.28 -6.64
CA GLY A 37 -1.85 -6.86 -7.92
C GLY A 37 -1.15 -6.22 -9.13
N THR A 38 -1.92 -5.86 -10.16
CA THR A 38 -1.42 -5.13 -11.33
C THR A 38 -1.55 -3.60 -11.17
N GLY A 39 -1.72 -3.11 -9.94
CA GLY A 39 -2.05 -1.72 -9.67
C GLY A 39 -3.52 -1.38 -9.91
N SER A 40 -3.94 -0.13 -9.70
CA SER A 40 -3.11 1.04 -9.34
C SER A 40 -2.98 1.27 -7.82
N THR A 41 -3.53 0.39 -6.99
CA THR A 41 -3.50 0.56 -5.53
C THR A 41 -2.08 0.39 -4.98
N LEU A 42 -1.61 1.45 -4.31
CA LEU A 42 -0.40 1.44 -3.51
C LEU A 42 -0.76 1.25 -2.03
N TYR A 43 0.10 0.56 -1.29
CA TYR A 43 -0.08 0.31 0.14
C TYR A 43 1.23 0.42 0.91
N ILE A 44 1.10 0.62 2.22
CA ILE A 44 2.19 0.69 3.19
C ILE A 44 1.83 -0.28 4.31
N GLU A 45 2.79 -1.11 4.71
CA GLU A 45 2.67 -2.03 5.85
C GLU A 45 3.11 -1.30 7.13
N PHE A 46 2.36 -1.50 8.20
CA PHE A 46 2.63 -0.93 9.51
C PHE A 46 2.59 -2.04 10.56
N ASP A 47 3.48 -1.98 11.55
CA ASP A 47 3.54 -2.96 12.64
C ASP A 47 2.40 -2.80 13.65
N SER A 48 1.71 -1.65 13.63
CA SER A 48 0.60 -1.36 14.54
C SER A 48 -0.49 -0.54 13.85
N TYR A 49 -1.73 -0.71 14.32
CA TYR A 49 -2.86 0.06 13.81
C TYR A 49 -2.73 1.55 14.16
N GLU A 50 -2.13 1.86 15.31
CA GLU A 50 -1.88 3.22 15.78
C GLU A 50 -0.92 3.99 14.86
N SER A 51 0.15 3.35 14.37
CA SER A 51 1.07 3.98 13.43
C SER A 51 0.42 4.22 12.06
N ALA A 52 -0.45 3.29 11.62
CA ALA A 52 -1.27 3.49 10.44
C ALA A 52 -2.23 4.67 10.59
N ILE A 53 -2.86 4.84 11.77
CA ILE A 53 -3.72 6.00 12.08
C ILE A 53 -2.94 7.30 11.95
N GLU A 54 -1.74 7.39 12.51
CA GLU A 54 -0.93 8.60 12.47
C GLU A 54 -0.57 9.00 11.03
N ALA A 55 -0.09 8.04 10.24
CA ALA A 55 0.19 8.27 8.82
C ALA A 55 -1.07 8.67 8.04
N ASN A 56 -2.21 8.05 8.35
CA ASN A 56 -3.46 8.27 7.63
C ASN A 56 -4.04 9.68 7.84
N LYS A 57 -3.67 10.39 8.92
CA LYS A 57 -4.06 11.80 9.11
C LYS A 57 -3.62 12.66 7.93
N GLU A 58 -2.40 12.45 7.43
CA GLU A 58 -1.87 13.20 6.28
C GLU A 58 -2.24 12.55 4.94
N ILE A 59 -2.16 11.22 4.86
CA ILE A 59 -2.50 10.49 3.61
C ILE A 59 -3.96 10.73 3.23
N GLY A 60 -4.89 10.65 4.18
CA GLY A 60 -6.33 10.80 3.96
C GLY A 60 -6.75 12.22 3.54
N ASN A 61 -5.94 13.23 3.85
CA ASN A 61 -6.17 14.61 3.39
C ASN A 61 -5.85 14.79 1.90
N ARG A 62 -4.97 13.94 1.35
CA ARG A 62 -4.49 14.03 -0.04
C ARG A 62 -5.10 12.99 -0.96
N TYR A 63 -5.34 11.78 -0.45
CA TYR A 63 -5.81 10.63 -1.22
C TYR A 63 -7.00 9.95 -0.53
N ARG A 64 -7.82 9.25 -1.32
CA ARG A 64 -8.84 8.36 -0.77
C ARG A 64 -8.15 7.11 -0.20
N SER A 65 -7.87 7.13 1.10
CA SER A 65 -7.23 6.03 1.81
C SER A 65 -8.21 5.20 2.64
N LYS A 66 -7.83 3.95 2.91
CA LYS A 66 -8.53 3.07 3.84
C LYS A 66 -7.50 2.24 4.60
N MET A 67 -7.58 2.26 5.92
CA MET A 67 -6.80 1.38 6.78
C MET A 67 -7.52 0.05 6.95
N VAL A 68 -6.77 -1.05 6.91
CA VAL A 68 -7.27 -2.41 7.09
C VAL A 68 -6.24 -3.21 7.87
N SER A 69 -6.70 -4.23 8.59
CA SER A 69 -5.83 -5.22 9.24
C SER A 69 -5.83 -6.51 8.44
N SER A 70 -4.70 -7.22 8.39
CA SER A 70 -4.67 -8.59 7.88
C SER A 70 -5.53 -9.50 8.75
N LEU A 71 -6.14 -10.51 8.11
CA LEU A 71 -6.87 -11.56 8.79
C LEU A 71 -6.02 -12.83 8.83
N GLU A 72 -6.04 -13.54 9.95
CA GLU A 72 -5.41 -14.87 10.09
C GLU A 72 -6.17 -15.93 9.28
N SER A 73 -7.47 -15.76 9.11
CA SER A 73 -8.32 -16.66 8.32
C SER A 73 -9.50 -15.92 7.71
N TYR A 74 -10.05 -16.48 6.63
CA TYR A 74 -11.24 -15.93 5.98
C TYR A 74 -12.50 -16.44 6.70
N ASP A 75 -13.12 -15.61 7.53
CA ASP A 75 -14.44 -15.87 8.14
C ASP A 75 -15.58 -15.57 7.16
N ILE A 76 -15.49 -16.12 5.94
CA ILE A 76 -16.52 -15.98 4.90
C ILE A 76 -17.56 -17.10 4.91
N PHE A 77 -17.40 -18.08 5.80
CA PHE A 77 -18.30 -19.25 5.93
C PHE A 77 -18.76 -19.48 7.39
N SER A 78 -18.60 -18.47 8.25
CA SER A 78 -18.92 -18.50 9.67
C SER A 78 -20.35 -18.06 9.94
#